data_AF-A0A7R9G6I1-F1
#
_entry.id   AF-A0A7R9G6I1-F1
#
_cell.length_a   1.000
_cell.length_b   1.000
_cell.length_c   1.000
_cell.angle_alpha   90.00
_cell.angle_beta   90.00
_cell.angle_gamma   90.00
#
_symmetry.space_group_name_H-M   'P 1'
#
loop_
_entity.id
_entity.type
_entity.pdbx_description
1 polymer ?
#
loop_
_entity_poly.entity_id
_entity_poly.type
_entity_poly.pdbx_seq_one_letter_code
_entity_poly.pdbx_strand_id
1 'polypeptide(L)'
;MSVHSLFKNLMKEVRMYAQKFIDRGKDFNLELAIKTKIITDGLRYSLATGNWGDQKKAHQARAGVSQVLNRLTFASTLSHLRRVNSPIGRDGKLAKPRQLHNTLWGMICPAETPEGAAVGLVKNLALMAYISVGSQPSPILEFLEEWSMENLEEIAPSAIADATKIFVNGC
;
A
#
# COMPACT_ATOMS: atom_id res chain seq x y z
N MET A 1 0.47 8.24 5.02
CA MET A 1 0.34 9.38 4.09
C MET A 1 0.66 8.84 2.69
N SER A 2 -0.26 8.95 1.74
CA SER A 2 0.00 8.57 0.34
C SER A 2 0.20 9.82 -0.52
N VAL A 3 0.89 9.69 -1.65
CA VAL A 3 1.01 10.77 -2.66
C VAL A 3 -0.38 11.29 -3.02
N HIS A 4 -1.35 10.38 -3.18
CA HIS A 4 -2.75 10.70 -3.39
C HIS A 4 -3.34 11.61 -2.31
N SER A 5 -3.08 11.33 -1.04
CA SER A 5 -3.58 12.15 0.07
C SER A 5 -2.97 13.56 0.07
N LEU A 6 -1.68 13.68 -0.23
CA LEU A 6 -1.01 14.98 -0.35
C LEU A 6 -1.56 15.77 -1.54
N PHE A 7 -1.76 15.11 -2.67
CA PHE A 7 -2.34 15.72 -3.86
C PHE A 7 -3.78 16.18 -3.62
N LYS A 8 -4.62 15.37 -2.96
CA LYS A 8 -5.97 15.80 -2.54
C LYS A 8 -5.94 17.04 -1.64
N ASN A 9 -4.98 17.12 -0.73
CA ASN A 9 -4.81 18.29 0.13
C ASN A 9 -4.38 19.54 -0.68
N LEU A 10 -3.46 19.38 -1.63
CA LEU A 10 -3.08 20.45 -2.56
C LEU A 10 -4.30 20.94 -3.37
N MET A 11 -5.09 20.03 -3.94
CA MET A 11 -6.31 20.38 -4.68
C MET A 11 -7.32 21.12 -3.81
N LYS A 12 -7.46 20.75 -2.53
CA LYS A 12 -8.29 21.48 -1.57
C LYS A 12 -7.80 22.90 -1.34
N GLU A 13 -6.49 23.10 -1.18
CA GLU A 13 -5.90 24.43 -0.98
C GLU A 13 -6.04 25.32 -2.22
N VAL A 14 -5.84 24.76 -3.43
CA VAL A 14 -6.08 25.48 -4.69
C VAL A 14 -7.54 25.90 -4.81
N ARG A 15 -8.49 25.01 -4.50
CA ARG A 15 -9.92 25.33 -4.49
C ARG A 15 -10.24 26.47 -3.51
N MET A 16 -9.71 26.41 -2.30
CA MET A 16 -9.93 27.47 -1.30
C MET A 16 -9.32 28.80 -1.71
N TYR A 17 -8.16 28.78 -2.39
CA TYR A 17 -7.54 29.99 -2.92
C TYR A 17 -8.39 30.59 -4.04
N ALA A 18 -8.83 29.78 -5.00
CA ALA A 18 -9.69 30.23 -6.10
C ALA A 18 -11.00 30.86 -5.59
N GLN A 19 -11.67 30.21 -4.63
CA GLN A 19 -12.92 30.73 -4.04
C GLN A 19 -12.74 32.15 -3.47
N LYS A 20 -11.64 32.41 -2.75
CA LYS A 20 -11.37 33.74 -2.18
C LYS A 20 -11.21 34.84 -3.21
N PHE A 21 -10.71 34.53 -4.41
CA PHE A 21 -10.55 35.50 -5.49
C PHE A 21 -11.87 35.74 -6.23
N ILE A 22 -12.63 34.67 -6.46
CA ILE A 22 -13.99 34.74 -7.01
C ILE A 22 -14.89 35.59 -6.10
N ASP A 23 -14.90 35.32 -4.79
CA ASP A 23 -15.73 36.06 -3.82
C ASP A 23 -15.38 37.56 -3.74
N ARG A 24 -14.15 37.92 -4.12
CA ARG A 24 -13.65 39.31 -4.11
C ARG A 24 -13.70 39.97 -5.49
N GLY A 25 -14.13 39.27 -6.53
CA GLY A 25 -14.12 39.75 -7.91
C GLY A 25 -12.72 40.13 -8.41
N LYS A 26 -11.67 39.45 -7.94
CA LYS A 26 -10.27 39.72 -8.32
C LYS A 26 -9.73 38.64 -9.25
N ASP A 27 -8.72 38.99 -10.04
CA ASP A 27 -8.06 38.07 -10.95
C ASP A 27 -7.36 36.93 -10.21
N PHE A 28 -7.66 35.71 -10.63
CA PHE A 28 -7.05 34.49 -10.11
C PHE A 28 -5.73 34.21 -10.84
N ASN A 29 -4.65 34.03 -10.07
CA ASN A 29 -3.38 33.54 -10.60
C ASN A 29 -3.13 32.10 -10.12
N LEU A 30 -3.05 31.16 -11.07
CA LEU A 30 -2.84 29.74 -10.80
C LEU A 30 -1.47 29.45 -10.15
N GLU A 31 -0.41 30.15 -10.55
CA GLU A 31 0.94 29.91 -10.04
C GLU A 31 1.02 30.21 -8.53
N LEU A 32 0.32 31.26 -8.09
CA LEU A 32 0.22 31.62 -6.68
C LEU A 32 -0.68 30.68 -5.89
N ALA A 33 -1.63 30.02 -6.55
CA ALA A 33 -2.53 29.05 -5.92
C ALA A 33 -1.81 27.73 -5.58
N ILE A 34 -0.82 27.34 -6.37
CA ILE A 34 -0.10 26.06 -6.23
C ILE A 34 0.96 26.16 -5.13
N LYS A 35 0.64 25.63 -3.96
CA LYS A 35 1.57 25.53 -2.83
C LYS A 35 2.47 24.29 -2.94
N THR A 36 3.59 24.41 -3.66
CA THR A 36 4.56 23.32 -3.90
C THR A 36 5.06 22.63 -2.61
N LYS A 37 5.20 23.40 -1.53
CA LYS A 37 5.64 22.91 -0.20
C LYS A 37 4.79 21.77 0.35
N ILE A 38 3.50 21.70 0.02
CA ILE A 38 2.59 20.64 0.54
C ILE A 38 3.10 19.25 0.15
N ILE A 39 3.53 19.09 -1.10
CA ILE A 39 4.02 17.80 -1.60
C ILE A 39 5.46 17.58 -1.14
N THR A 40 6.34 18.56 -1.37
CA THR A 40 7.78 18.44 -1.09
C THR A 40 8.05 18.15 0.39
N ASP A 41 7.49 18.98 1.29
CA ASP A 41 7.74 18.83 2.74
C ASP A 41 7.00 17.62 3.30
N GLY A 42 5.80 17.31 2.79
CA GLY A 42 5.02 16.14 3.21
C GLY A 42 5.72 14.82 2.90
N LEU A 43 6.29 14.68 1.69
CA LEU A 43 7.07 13.51 1.30
C LEU A 43 8.39 13.44 2.07
N ARG A 44 9.14 14.55 2.15
CA ARG A 44 10.40 14.61 2.89
C ARG A 44 10.22 14.19 4.34
N TYR A 45 9.20 14.71 5.02
CA TYR A 45 8.90 14.36 6.41
C TYR A 45 8.55 12.87 6.57
N SER A 46 7.64 12.35 5.74
CA SER A 46 7.17 10.96 5.87
C SER A 46 8.32 9.96 5.66
N LEU A 47 9.15 10.21 4.63
CA LEU A 47 10.32 9.37 4.33
C LEU A 47 11.41 9.49 5.40
N ALA A 48 11.69 10.68 5.91
CA ALA A 48 12.75 10.91 6.88
C ALA A 48 12.41 10.38 8.28
N THR A 49 11.15 10.50 8.71
CA THR A 49 10.72 10.10 10.05
C THR A 49 10.18 8.66 10.11
N GLY A 50 9.80 8.08 8.96
CA GLY A 50 9.14 6.79 8.91
C GLY A 50 7.69 6.80 9.38
N ASN A 51 7.12 7.97 9.68
CA ASN A 51 5.73 8.14 10.09
C ASN A 51 4.83 8.29 8.86
N TRP A 52 4.13 7.22 8.50
CA TRP A 52 3.17 7.23 7.39
C TRP A 52 1.78 7.65 7.89
N GLY A 53 1.50 8.95 7.93
CA GLY A 53 0.20 9.48 8.38
C GLY A 53 0.17 11.00 8.37
N ASP A 54 -0.97 11.60 8.70
CA ASP A 54 -1.04 13.05 8.89
C ASP A 54 -0.17 13.46 10.10
N GLN A 55 0.70 14.45 9.93
CA GLN A 55 1.53 15.00 11.01
C GLN A 55 0.67 15.41 12.22
N LYS A 56 -0.51 15.96 11.97
CA LYS A 56 -1.42 16.41 13.02
C LYS A 56 -2.07 15.25 13.80
N LYS A 57 -2.01 14.03 13.27
CA LYS A 57 -2.53 12.80 13.87
C LYS A 57 -1.43 11.75 14.00
N ALA A 58 -0.29 12.15 14.54
CA ALA A 58 0.89 11.29 14.67
C ALA A 58 0.60 9.94 15.36
N HIS A 59 -0.29 9.89 16.35
CA HIS A 59 -0.68 8.65 17.04
C HIS A 59 -1.41 7.63 16.16
N GLN A 60 -1.98 8.06 15.02
CA GLN A 60 -2.66 7.18 14.07
C GLN A 60 -1.76 6.84 12.87
N ALA A 61 -0.56 7.41 12.80
CA ALA A 61 0.38 7.15 11.72
C ALA A 61 1.00 5.76 11.89
N ARG A 62 1.19 5.05 10.77
CA ARG A 62 1.98 3.82 10.77
C ARG A 62 3.45 4.21 10.90
N ALA A 63 4.02 3.96 12.07
CA ALA A 63 5.43 4.23 12.35
C ALA A 63 6.34 3.12 11.81
N GLY A 64 7.58 3.48 11.49
CA GLY A 64 8.64 2.53 11.12
C GLY A 64 8.53 1.95 9.71
N VAL A 65 7.77 2.61 8.81
CA VAL A 65 7.65 2.20 7.40
C VAL A 65 8.94 2.52 6.62
N SER A 66 9.50 3.71 6.82
CA SER A 66 10.85 4.05 6.36
C SER A 66 11.84 3.88 7.50
N GLN A 67 13.00 3.32 7.18
CA GLN A 67 14.06 3.01 8.12
C GLN A 67 15.41 3.41 7.51
N VAL A 68 16.36 3.79 8.36
CA VAL A 68 17.73 4.05 7.91
C VAL A 68 18.35 2.73 7.44
N LEU A 69 18.87 2.70 6.21
CA LEU A 69 19.46 1.52 5.62
C LEU A 69 20.65 1.02 6.46
N ASN A 70 20.72 -0.30 6.69
CA ASN A 70 21.80 -0.91 7.45
C ASN A 70 22.96 -1.18 6.50
N ARG A 71 24.12 -0.57 6.78
CA ARG A 71 25.33 -0.63 5.94
C ARG A 71 26.50 -1.34 6.61
N LEU A 72 26.24 -2.20 7.60
CA LEU A 72 27.30 -2.92 8.32
C LEU A 72 28.09 -3.87 7.40
N THR A 73 27.40 -4.62 6.55
CA THR A 73 28.00 -5.50 5.53
C THR A 73 27.15 -5.47 4.27
N PHE A 74 27.70 -5.96 3.16
CA PHE A 74 26.96 -6.14 1.91
C PHE A 74 25.71 -7.02 2.12
N ALA A 75 25.87 -8.15 2.82
CA ALA A 75 24.76 -9.05 3.14
C ALA A 75 23.70 -8.39 4.02
N SER A 76 24.11 -7.60 5.03
CA SER A 76 23.18 -6.83 5.87
C SER A 76 22.33 -5.84 5.07
N THR A 77 22.94 -5.19 4.07
CA THR A 77 22.24 -4.26 3.18
C THR A 77 21.17 -4.99 2.36
N LEU A 78 21.52 -6.13 1.75
CA LEU A 78 20.57 -6.93 0.96
C LEU A 78 19.43 -7.49 1.80
N SER A 79 19.74 -8.03 2.98
CA SER A 79 18.72 -8.52 3.93
C SER A 79 17.76 -7.40 4.33
N HIS A 80 18.27 -6.21 4.66
CA HIS A 80 17.42 -5.08 5.06
C HIS A 80 16.46 -4.65 3.94
N LEU A 81 16.89 -4.63 2.68
CA LEU A 81 16.04 -4.28 1.54
C LEU A 81 14.93 -5.30 1.26
N ARG A 82 15.10 -6.57 1.68
CA ARG A 82 14.15 -7.67 1.45
C ARG A 82 13.22 -7.94 2.64
N ARG A 83 13.26 -7.05 3.64
CA ARG A 83 12.50 -7.20 4.88
C ARG A 83 11.02 -6.87 4.69
N VAL A 84 10.17 -7.72 5.25
CA VAL A 84 8.72 -7.57 5.35
C VAL A 84 8.33 -7.47 6.81
N ASN A 85 7.46 -6.52 7.15
CA ASN A 85 7.03 -6.28 8.51
C ASN A 85 5.51 -6.47 8.64
N SER A 86 5.10 -7.30 9.60
CA SER A 86 3.69 -7.50 9.93
C SER A 86 3.19 -6.31 10.75
N PRO A 87 2.03 -5.70 10.42
CA PRO A 87 1.50 -4.51 11.11
C PRO A 87 0.81 -4.88 12.44
N ILE A 88 1.53 -5.61 13.29
CA ILE A 88 1.04 -6.08 14.60
C ILE A 88 1.93 -5.45 15.68
N GLY A 89 1.30 -4.96 16.75
CA GLY A 89 2.01 -4.41 17.91
C GLY A 89 2.98 -5.42 18.49
N ARG A 90 4.20 -4.98 18.82
CA ARG A 90 5.25 -5.86 19.36
C ARG A 90 4.96 -6.29 20.81
N ASP A 91 4.08 -5.56 21.50
CA ASP A 91 3.70 -5.78 22.89
C ASP A 91 2.73 -6.96 23.08
N GLY A 92 2.10 -7.41 21.99
CA GLY A 92 1.18 -8.55 22.02
C GLY A 92 1.91 -9.88 22.12
N LYS A 93 1.53 -10.71 23.12
CA LYS A 93 1.95 -12.11 23.28
C LYS A 93 1.19 -13.10 22.37
N LEU A 94 0.59 -12.62 21.28
CA LEU A 94 -0.13 -13.48 20.35
C LEU A 94 0.86 -14.36 19.58
N ALA A 95 0.86 -15.66 19.86
CA ALA A 95 1.80 -16.61 19.26
C ALA A 95 1.48 -16.94 17.80
N LYS A 96 0.19 -17.11 17.46
CA LYS A 96 -0.24 -17.51 16.10
C LYS A 96 0.37 -16.68 14.95
N PRO A 97 0.35 -15.32 14.97
CA PRO A 97 0.94 -14.54 13.88
C PRO A 97 2.47 -14.65 13.78
N ARG A 98 3.14 -15.09 14.85
CA ARG A 98 4.59 -15.25 14.93
C ARG A 98 5.06 -16.64 14.49
N GLN A 99 4.17 -17.63 14.51
CA GLN A 99 4.49 -18.98 14.08
C GLN A 99 4.78 -19.03 12.58
N LEU A 100 5.68 -19.92 12.20
CA LEU A 100 5.94 -20.23 10.80
C LEU A 100 4.74 -21.00 10.25
N HIS A 101 4.10 -20.45 9.22
CA HIS A 101 2.95 -21.08 8.56
C HIS A 101 3.39 -21.75 7.26
N ASN A 102 2.78 -22.89 6.91
CA ASN A 102 3.20 -23.69 5.75
C ASN A 102 3.09 -22.94 4.41
N THR A 103 2.16 -21.98 4.28
CA THR A 103 2.03 -21.15 3.07
C THR A 103 3.20 -20.20 2.81
N LEU A 104 4.13 -20.08 3.77
CA LEU A 104 5.33 -19.25 3.61
C LEU A 104 6.42 -19.96 2.79
N TRP A 105 6.29 -21.27 2.57
CA TRP A 105 7.24 -22.07 1.81
C TRP A 105 7.50 -21.46 0.42
N GLY A 106 8.77 -21.25 0.09
CA GLY A 106 9.19 -20.65 -1.18
C GLY A 106 9.05 -19.12 -1.27
N MET A 107 8.30 -18.48 -0.36
CA MET A 107 8.05 -17.03 -0.38
C MET A 107 8.85 -16.26 0.67
N ILE A 108 9.00 -16.83 1.87
CA ILE A 108 9.70 -16.22 3.00
C ILE A 108 10.81 -17.16 3.49
N CYS A 109 11.94 -16.61 3.91
CA CYS A 109 13.01 -17.37 4.55
C CYS A 109 12.53 -17.92 5.91
N PRO A 110 12.56 -19.25 6.14
CA PRO A 110 12.02 -19.84 7.37
C PRO A 110 12.88 -19.55 8.60
N ALA A 111 14.18 -19.30 8.42
CA ALA A 111 15.14 -19.11 9.50
C ALA A 111 15.42 -17.63 9.82
N GLU A 112 15.26 -16.74 8.85
CA GLU A 112 15.71 -15.34 8.98
C GLU A 112 14.62 -14.45 9.58
N THR A 113 14.62 -14.38 10.92
CA THR A 113 13.81 -13.47 11.73
C THR A 113 14.69 -12.89 12.84
N PRO A 114 14.49 -11.63 13.26
CA PRO A 114 15.18 -11.12 14.44
C PRO A 114 14.72 -11.88 15.70
N GLU A 115 15.61 -11.95 16.68
CA GLU A 115 15.30 -12.43 18.02
C GLU A 115 14.48 -11.39 18.83
N GLY A 116 13.90 -11.83 19.94
CA GLY A 116 13.17 -10.96 20.87
C GLY A 116 11.74 -10.61 20.41
N ALA A 117 11.26 -9.42 20.77
CA ALA A 117 9.85 -9.02 20.62
C ALA A 117 9.35 -8.94 19.16
N ALA A 118 10.26 -8.93 18.17
CA ALA A 118 9.93 -8.88 16.75
C ALA A 118 9.94 -10.26 16.07
N VAL A 119 10.25 -11.34 16.81
CA VAL A 119 10.31 -12.71 16.27
C VAL A 119 9.01 -13.09 15.57
N GLY A 120 9.13 -13.56 14.34
CA GLY A 120 8.01 -13.95 13.49
C GLY A 120 7.14 -12.80 12.97
N LEU A 121 7.38 -11.54 13.37
CA LEU A 121 6.69 -10.37 12.84
C LEU A 121 7.48 -9.70 11.72
N VAL A 122 8.80 -9.67 11.88
CA VAL A 122 9.75 -9.22 10.86
C VAL A 122 10.30 -10.46 10.17
N LYS A 123 10.13 -10.51 8.85
CA LYS A 123 10.50 -11.65 8.01
C LYS A 123 11.29 -11.16 6.80
N ASN A 124 12.02 -12.04 6.12
CA ASN A 124 12.72 -11.70 4.88
C ASN A 124 12.24 -12.55 3.71
N LEU A 125 12.15 -11.95 2.53
CA LEU A 125 11.76 -12.65 1.30
C LEU A 125 12.77 -13.76 0.97
N ALA A 126 12.25 -14.94 0.59
CA ALA A 126 13.07 -16.02 0.04
C ALA A 126 13.74 -15.60 -1.28
N LEU A 127 14.86 -16.23 -1.65
CA LEU A 127 15.71 -15.78 -2.75
C LEU A 127 14.98 -15.53 -4.08
N MET A 128 14.07 -16.44 -4.46
CA MET A 128 13.31 -16.40 -5.71
C MET A 128 11.90 -15.77 -5.56
N ALA A 129 11.55 -15.27 -4.37
CA ALA A 129 10.25 -14.66 -4.16
C ALA A 129 10.10 -13.36 -4.97
N TYR A 130 8.96 -13.20 -5.61
CA TYR A 130 8.61 -12.04 -6.43
C TYR A 130 7.28 -11.43 -5.97
N ILE A 131 7.22 -10.10 -5.96
CA ILE A 131 6.01 -9.35 -5.60
C ILE A 131 5.34 -8.87 -6.88
N SER A 132 4.11 -9.31 -7.12
CA SER A 132 3.30 -8.85 -8.25
C SER A 132 3.05 -7.34 -8.16
N VAL A 133 3.24 -6.61 -9.26
CA VAL A 133 2.99 -5.17 -9.34
C VAL A 133 1.56 -4.80 -9.75
N GLY A 134 0.77 -5.79 -10.16
CA GLY A 134 -0.59 -5.63 -10.67
C GLY A 134 -0.64 -5.28 -12.16
N SER A 135 -1.79 -5.54 -12.77
CA SER A 135 -2.12 -5.19 -14.16
C SER A 135 -3.62 -4.90 -14.26
N GLN A 136 -4.05 -4.21 -15.32
CA GLN A 136 -5.48 -3.97 -15.55
C GLN A 136 -6.17 -5.31 -15.90
N PRO A 137 -7.36 -5.59 -15.33
CA PRO A 137 -8.08 -6.82 -15.61
C PRO A 137 -8.83 -6.80 -16.95
N SER A 138 -8.97 -5.64 -17.61
CA SER A 138 -9.82 -5.51 -18.81
C SER A 138 -9.49 -6.52 -19.92
N PRO A 139 -8.22 -6.75 -20.30
CA PRO A 139 -7.90 -7.78 -21.31
C PRO A 139 -8.27 -9.21 -20.88
N ILE A 140 -8.30 -9.49 -19.57
CA ILE A 140 -8.73 -10.79 -19.04
C ILE A 140 -10.26 -10.90 -19.12
N LEU A 141 -10.99 -9.82 -18.82
CA LEU A 141 -12.44 -9.78 -18.91
C LEU A 141 -12.91 -9.93 -20.36
N GLU A 142 -12.32 -9.19 -21.30
CA GLU A 142 -12.61 -9.31 -22.74
C GLU A 142 -12.38 -10.75 -23.22
N PHE A 143 -11.25 -11.37 -22.83
CA PHE A 143 -10.99 -12.77 -23.16
C PHE A 143 -12.01 -13.73 -22.53
N LEU A 144 -12.46 -13.49 -21.29
CA LEU A 144 -13.47 -14.36 -20.68
C LEU A 144 -14.83 -14.24 -21.39
N GLU A 145 -15.23 -13.03 -21.77
CA GLU A 145 -16.46 -12.76 -22.54
C GLU A 145 -16.43 -13.43 -23.91
N GLU A 146 -15.28 -13.41 -24.60
CA GLU A 146 -15.10 -14.11 -25.88
C GLU A 146 -15.22 -15.64 -25.75
N TRP A 147 -14.80 -16.20 -24.62
CA TRP A 147 -14.76 -17.65 -24.37
C TRP A 147 -16.04 -18.20 -23.70
N SER A 148 -17.20 -17.73 -24.14
CA SER A 148 -18.53 -18.23 -23.72
C SER A 148 -18.81 -18.12 -22.22
N MET A 149 -18.20 -17.15 -21.53
CA MET A 149 -18.69 -16.73 -20.22
C MET A 149 -20.07 -16.08 -20.38
N GLU A 150 -21.04 -16.51 -19.58
CA GLU A 150 -22.34 -15.84 -19.50
C GLU A 150 -22.29 -14.73 -18.46
N ASN A 151 -22.79 -13.54 -18.82
CA ASN A 151 -22.85 -12.42 -17.88
C ASN A 151 -23.88 -12.72 -16.79
N LEU A 152 -23.54 -12.41 -15.54
CA LEU A 152 -24.42 -12.61 -14.39
C LEU A 152 -25.79 -11.92 -14.54
N GLU A 153 -25.84 -10.80 -15.27
CA GLU A 153 -27.09 -10.07 -15.53
C GLU A 153 -28.00 -10.76 -16.56
N GLU A 154 -27.46 -11.68 -17.36
CA GLU A 154 -28.15 -12.31 -18.49
C GLU A 154 -28.64 -13.74 -18.18
N ILE A 155 -28.23 -14.32 -17.05
CA ILE A 155 -28.54 -15.71 -16.69
C ILE A 155 -29.76 -15.85 -15.78
N ALA A 156 -30.55 -16.90 -16.00
CA ALA A 156 -31.60 -17.29 -15.08
C ALA A 156 -31.00 -17.90 -13.79
N PRO A 157 -31.47 -17.53 -12.58
CA PRO A 157 -30.93 -18.06 -11.33
C PRO A 157 -30.95 -19.59 -11.22
N SER A 158 -31.85 -20.26 -11.93
CA SER A 158 -31.94 -21.73 -11.97
C SER A 158 -30.74 -22.39 -12.65
N ALA A 159 -30.08 -21.72 -13.59
CA ALA A 159 -28.91 -22.26 -14.32
C ALA A 159 -27.60 -22.15 -13.51
N ILE A 160 -27.57 -21.34 -12.44
CA ILE A 160 -26.35 -21.02 -11.69
C ILE A 160 -25.83 -22.21 -10.86
N ALA A 161 -26.74 -23.09 -10.38
CA ALA A 161 -26.38 -24.15 -9.44
C ALA A 161 -25.37 -25.15 -10.03
N ASP A 162 -25.49 -25.42 -11.32
CA ASP A 162 -24.64 -26.37 -12.06
C ASP A 162 -23.47 -25.68 -12.78
N ALA A 163 -23.39 -24.34 -12.73
CA ALA A 163 -22.37 -23.54 -13.38
C ALA A 163 -21.18 -23.23 -12.46
N THR A 164 -19.99 -23.05 -13.05
CA THR A 164 -18.80 -22.62 -12.30
C THR A 164 -18.75 -21.10 -12.19
N LYS A 165 -18.67 -20.61 -10.95
CA LYS A 165 -18.54 -19.17 -10.68
C LYS A 165 -17.11 -18.72 -10.91
N ILE A 166 -16.95 -17.69 -11.73
CA ILE A 166 -15.66 -17.08 -12.02
C ILE A 166 -15.62 -15.74 -11.29
N PHE A 167 -14.52 -15.47 -10.59
CA PHE A 167 -14.28 -14.19 -9.92
C PHE A 167 -12.99 -13.58 -10.44
N VAL A 168 -13.01 -12.29 -10.75
CA VAL A 168 -11.82 -11.55 -11.20
C VAL A 168 -11.52 -10.46 -10.18
N ASN A 169 -10.37 -10.58 -9.51
CA ASN A 169 -9.97 -9.71 -8.39
C ASN A 169 -10.98 -9.66 -7.23
N GLY A 170 -11.79 -10.70 -7.06
CA GLY A 170 -12.78 -10.81 -5.99
C GLY A 170 -14.15 -10.18 -6.30
N CYS A 171 -14.32 -9.65 -7.51
CA CYS A 171 -15.63 -9.33 -8.09
C CYS A 171 -16.17 -10.53 -8.85
#